data_AF-A0A8I0RZT0-F1
#
_entry.id   AF-A0A8I0RZT0-F1
#
_cell.length_a   1.000
_cell.length_b   1.000
_cell.length_c   1.000
_cell.angle_alpha   90.00
_cell.angle_beta   90.00
_cell.angle_gamma   90.00
#
_symmetry.space_group_name_H-M   'P 1'
#
loop_
_entity.id
_entity.type
_entity.pdbx_description
1 polymer ?
#
loop_
_entity_poly.entity_id
_entity_poly.type
_entity_poly.pdbx_seq_one_letter_code
_entity_poly.pdbx_strand_id
1 'polypeptide(L)'
;MTTNSPIPLIDKLVKEKKFVLLTWDARYSSGAWACCLPYLNQCEVVYEASEDGDTLMIPKMEYLLNTNWLPLMDGSCAMDAVEKLEARLATLPTDFLADDDWVYATGEAINYLSRIAKKYEDDDGGIDGRLKPLPIDYREIKFPQGLS
;
A
#
# COMPACT_ATOMS: atom_id res chain seq x y z
N MET A 1 6.60 35.16 9.90
CA MET A 1 5.90 34.18 10.77
C MET A 1 6.25 32.80 10.24
N THR A 2 7.23 32.12 10.83
CA THR A 2 7.54 30.72 10.49
C THR A 2 6.57 29.85 11.27
N THR A 3 5.54 29.34 10.60
CA THR A 3 4.67 28.33 11.18
C THR A 3 5.51 27.08 11.39
N ASN A 4 5.92 26.81 12.63
CA ASN A 4 6.55 25.56 13.06
C ASN A 4 5.50 24.42 13.10
N SER A 5 4.71 24.29 12.03
CA SER A 5 3.89 23.09 11.84
C SER A 5 4.85 21.94 11.53
N PRO A 6 4.77 20.81 12.23
CA PRO A 6 5.59 19.66 11.89
C PRO A 6 5.36 19.30 10.41
N ILE A 7 6.44 19.05 9.68
CA ILE A 7 6.36 18.61 8.28
C ILE A 7 5.55 17.30 8.25
N PRO A 8 4.49 17.21 7.42
CA PRO A 8 3.68 15.98 7.29
C PRO A 8 4.53 14.76 6.94
N LEU A 9 4.11 13.55 7.34
CA LEU A 9 4.93 12.34 7.18
C LEU A 9 5.04 11.92 5.71
N ILE A 10 3.98 12.09 4.91
CA ILE A 10 4.01 11.88 3.46
C ILE A 10 5.04 12.81 2.83
N ASP A 11 5.07 14.07 3.27
CA ASP A 11 6.03 15.06 2.77
C ASP A 11 7.48 14.62 3.03
N LYS A 12 7.76 14.03 4.20
CA LYS A 12 9.07 13.44 4.52
C LYS A 12 9.38 12.22 3.65
N LEU A 13 8.41 11.32 3.47
CA LEU A 13 8.57 10.14 2.61
C LEU A 13 8.93 10.54 1.17
N VAL A 14 8.23 11.52 0.61
CA VAL A 14 8.49 12.01 -0.77
C VAL A 14 9.83 12.73 -0.86
N LYS A 15 10.11 13.66 0.06
CA LYS A 15 11.31 14.52 -0.04
C LYS A 15 12.60 13.79 0.33
N GLU A 16 12.57 13.00 1.40
CA GLU A 16 13.75 12.39 2.03
C GLU A 16 13.95 10.95 1.57
N LYS A 17 12.87 10.16 1.45
CA LYS A 17 12.92 8.75 1.05
C LYS A 17 12.61 8.48 -0.42
N LYS A 18 12.24 9.53 -1.17
CA LYS A 18 11.92 9.46 -2.61
C LYS A 18 10.74 8.55 -2.94
N PHE A 19 9.81 8.42 -1.99
CA PHE A 19 8.56 7.70 -2.23
C PHE A 19 7.71 8.46 -3.26
N VAL A 20 6.86 7.71 -3.95
CA VAL A 20 5.87 8.21 -4.89
C VAL A 20 4.53 8.25 -4.19
N LEU A 21 3.93 9.44 -4.09
CA LEU A 21 2.54 9.60 -3.71
C LEU A 21 1.68 9.54 -4.97
N LEU A 22 0.71 8.64 -5.01
CA LEU A 22 -0.30 8.54 -6.07
C LEU A 22 -1.70 8.58 -5.46
N THR A 23 -2.61 9.30 -6.13
CA THR A 23 -4.03 9.36 -5.79
C THR A 23 -4.87 9.14 -7.03
N TRP A 24 -5.98 8.42 -6.90
CA TRP A 24 -6.92 8.16 -7.99
C TRP A 24 -8.35 8.04 -7.47
N ASP A 25 -9.33 8.27 -8.33
CA ASP A 25 -10.73 8.04 -8.00
C ASP A 25 -10.98 6.54 -7.86
N ALA A 26 -11.70 6.15 -6.81
CA ALA A 26 -12.05 4.76 -6.60
C ALA A 26 -13.13 4.32 -7.60
N ARG A 27 -13.05 3.06 -8.03
CA ARG A 27 -14.09 2.39 -8.81
C ARG A 27 -15.49 2.68 -8.27
N TYR A 28 -16.44 2.81 -9.20
CA TYR A 28 -17.85 3.12 -8.94
C TYR A 28 -18.10 4.47 -8.23
N SER A 29 -17.16 5.41 -8.33
CA SER A 29 -17.25 6.73 -7.69
C SER A 29 -17.49 6.64 -6.18
N SER A 30 -16.97 5.58 -5.55
CA SER A 30 -17.11 5.32 -4.11
C SER A 30 -16.24 6.23 -3.24
N GLY A 31 -15.31 6.97 -3.86
CA GLY A 31 -14.37 7.83 -3.18
C GLY A 31 -13.09 7.98 -3.99
N ALA A 32 -11.95 8.00 -3.30
CA ALA A 32 -10.62 8.02 -3.89
C ALA A 32 -9.64 7.20 -3.03
N TRP A 33 -8.56 6.77 -3.65
CA TRP A 33 -7.44 6.10 -3.01
C TRP A 33 -6.23 7.02 -2.94
N ALA A 34 -5.39 6.80 -1.95
CA ALA A 34 -4.05 7.34 -1.84
C ALA A 34 -3.07 6.22 -1.46
N CYS A 35 -1.93 6.15 -2.14
CA CYS A 35 -0.81 5.32 -1.73
C CYS A 35 0.50 6.09 -1.81
N CYS A 36 1.42 5.81 -0.89
CA CYS A 36 2.75 6.41 -0.87
C CYS A 36 3.80 5.31 -0.75
N LEU A 37 4.32 4.85 -1.89
CA LEU A 37 5.19 3.66 -1.96
C LEU A 37 6.57 4.00 -2.54
N PRO A 38 7.59 3.14 -2.33
CA PRO A 38 8.95 3.38 -2.82
C PRO A 38 9.06 3.63 -4.33
N TYR A 39 8.21 2.99 -5.15
CA TYR A 39 8.29 3.07 -6.61
C TYR A 39 6.92 3.23 -7.26
N LEU A 40 6.88 3.93 -8.41
CA LEU A 40 5.64 4.17 -9.16
C LEU A 40 4.95 2.87 -9.58
N ASN A 41 5.71 1.88 -10.05
CA ASN A 41 5.15 0.58 -10.45
C ASN A 41 4.48 -0.17 -9.29
N GLN A 42 4.88 0.10 -8.04
CA GLN A 42 4.20 -0.46 -6.87
C GLN A 42 2.88 0.26 -6.61
N CYS A 43 2.82 1.58 -6.81
CA CYS A 43 1.55 2.31 -6.79
C CYS A 43 0.60 1.81 -7.88
N GLU A 44 1.11 1.53 -9.09
CA GLU A 44 0.33 0.98 -10.21
C GLU A 44 -0.26 -0.39 -9.88
N VAL A 45 0.48 -1.28 -9.19
CA VAL A 45 -0.06 -2.56 -8.71
C VAL A 45 -1.24 -2.37 -7.75
N VAL A 46 -1.18 -1.39 -6.85
CA VAL A 46 -2.30 -1.09 -5.93
C VAL A 46 -3.49 -0.51 -6.70
N TYR A 47 -3.23 0.39 -7.65
CA TYR A 47 -4.25 0.93 -8.54
C TYR A 47 -4.99 -0.19 -9.28
N GLU A 48 -4.25 -1.07 -9.97
CA GLU A 48 -4.81 -2.20 -10.71
C GLU A 48 -5.61 -3.13 -9.79
N ALA A 49 -5.08 -3.44 -8.60
CA ALA A 49 -5.77 -4.25 -7.62
C ALA A 49 -7.12 -3.65 -7.16
N SER A 50 -7.20 -2.32 -7.07
CA SER A 50 -8.42 -1.60 -6.68
C SER A 50 -9.43 -1.42 -7.83
N GLU A 51 -8.97 -1.56 -9.08
CA GLU A 51 -9.78 -1.37 -10.29
C GLU A 51 -10.21 -2.69 -10.94
N ASP A 52 -9.77 -3.84 -10.42
CA ASP A 52 -10.14 -5.17 -10.91
C ASP A 52 -11.64 -5.48 -10.78
N GLY A 53 -12.11 -6.52 -11.48
CA GLY A 53 -13.45 -7.07 -11.24
C GLY A 53 -13.58 -7.68 -9.84
N ASP A 54 -14.79 -7.68 -9.27
CA ASP A 54 -15.04 -8.03 -7.85
C ASP A 54 -14.32 -9.31 -7.37
N THR A 55 -14.36 -10.40 -8.16
CA THR A 55 -13.70 -11.69 -7.85
C THR A 55 -12.19 -11.58 -7.64
N LEU A 56 -11.53 -10.66 -8.35
CA LEU A 56 -10.09 -10.43 -8.23
C LEU A 56 -9.79 -9.29 -7.24
N MET A 57 -10.60 -8.24 -7.26
CA MET A 57 -10.43 -7.05 -6.42
C MET A 57 -10.54 -7.40 -4.94
N ILE A 58 -11.59 -8.12 -4.52
CA ILE A 58 -11.87 -8.42 -3.10
C ILE A 58 -10.67 -9.07 -2.39
N PRO A 59 -10.12 -10.21 -2.85
CA PRO A 59 -8.99 -10.84 -2.15
C PRO A 59 -7.72 -9.99 -2.15
N LYS A 60 -7.48 -9.18 -3.21
CA LYS A 60 -6.33 -8.26 -3.27
C LYS A 60 -6.48 -7.12 -2.26
N MET A 61 -7.67 -6.54 -2.15
CA MET A 61 -7.94 -5.46 -1.21
C MET A 61 -7.98 -5.95 0.24
N GLU A 62 -8.52 -7.14 0.51
CA GLU A 62 -8.42 -7.78 1.84
C GLU A 62 -6.97 -8.01 2.25
N TYR A 63 -6.11 -8.43 1.32
CA TYR A 63 -4.68 -8.56 1.57
C TYR A 63 -4.01 -7.21 1.90
N LEU A 64 -4.28 -6.16 1.11
CA LEU A 64 -3.67 -4.84 1.28
C LEU A 64 -4.13 -4.11 2.55
N LEU A 65 -5.38 -4.34 2.97
CA LEU A 65 -6.03 -3.61 4.07
C LEU A 65 -5.99 -4.35 5.42
N ASN A 66 -5.52 -5.61 5.46
CA ASN A 66 -5.45 -6.37 6.71
C ASN A 66 -4.36 -5.89 7.69
N THR A 67 -3.58 -4.87 7.31
CA THR A 67 -2.52 -4.31 8.14
C THR A 67 -2.59 -2.78 8.19
N ASN A 68 -1.97 -2.22 9.24
CA ASN A 68 -1.92 -0.78 9.50
C ASN A 68 -0.60 -0.12 9.10
N TRP A 69 0.43 -0.89 8.75
CA TRP A 69 1.75 -0.34 8.44
C TRP A 69 1.99 -0.05 6.96
N LEU A 70 1.13 -0.58 6.07
CA LEU A 70 1.26 -0.36 4.63
C LEU A 70 0.69 1.04 4.27
N PRO A 71 1.45 1.89 3.54
CA PRO A 71 1.10 3.29 3.31
C PRO A 71 0.09 3.45 2.16
N LEU A 72 -1.12 2.95 2.39
CA LEU A 72 -2.28 3.15 1.51
C LEU A 72 -3.56 3.33 2.32
N MET A 73 -4.47 4.16 1.81
CA MET A 73 -5.80 4.41 2.40
C MET A 73 -6.81 4.82 1.32
N ASP A 74 -8.08 4.50 1.56
CA ASP A 74 -9.21 5.07 0.85
C ASP A 74 -9.85 6.22 1.63
N GLY A 75 -10.54 7.08 0.90
CA GLY A 75 -11.30 8.21 1.42
C GLY A 75 -12.48 8.55 0.53
N SER A 76 -13.38 9.38 1.04
CA SER A 76 -14.53 9.91 0.30
C SER A 76 -14.12 10.83 -0.87
N CYS A 77 -12.90 11.36 -0.86
CA CYS A 77 -12.26 12.10 -1.94
C CYS A 77 -10.73 12.04 -1.78
N ALA A 78 -9.98 12.54 -2.77
CA ALA A 78 -8.52 12.46 -2.76
C ALA A 78 -7.89 13.14 -1.53
N MET A 79 -8.46 14.26 -1.06
CA MET A 79 -7.97 14.95 0.14
C MET A 79 -8.21 14.13 1.41
N ASP A 80 -9.41 13.55 1.57
CA ASP A 80 -9.72 12.66 2.70
C ASP A 80 -8.82 11.42 2.70
N ALA A 81 -8.54 10.82 1.53
CA ALA A 81 -7.65 9.67 1.42
C ALA A 81 -6.22 10.03 1.86
N VAL A 82 -5.71 11.20 1.49
CA VAL A 82 -4.39 11.71 1.90
C VAL A 82 -4.34 12.01 3.39
N GLU A 83 -5.37 12.63 3.96
CA GLU A 83 -5.47 12.91 5.40
C GLU A 83 -5.51 11.62 6.23
N LYS A 84 -6.28 10.62 5.78
CA LYS A 84 -6.31 9.30 6.40
C LYS A 84 -4.98 8.56 6.28
N LEU A 85 -4.30 8.70 5.14
CA LEU A 85 -2.95 8.15 4.96
C LEU A 85 -1.95 8.78 5.92
N GLU A 86 -1.98 10.10 6.11
CA GLU A 86 -1.17 10.79 7.14
C GLU A 86 -1.48 10.26 8.54
N ALA A 87 -2.77 10.13 8.88
CA ALA A 87 -3.19 9.59 10.18
C ALA A 87 -2.71 8.14 10.39
N ARG A 88 -2.76 7.30 9.34
CA ARG A 88 -2.23 5.94 9.38
C ARG A 88 -0.72 5.94 9.64
N LEU A 89 0.04 6.72 8.89
CA LEU A 89 1.50 6.85 9.07
C LEU A 89 1.87 7.33 10.48
N ALA A 90 1.05 8.19 11.08
CA ALA A 90 1.26 8.66 12.45
C ALA A 90 1.06 7.57 13.53
N THR A 91 0.47 6.43 13.18
CA THR A 91 0.35 5.27 14.10
C THR A 91 1.60 4.39 14.14
N LEU A 92 2.53 4.58 13.20
CA LEU A 92 3.77 3.82 13.14
C LEU A 92 4.73 4.20 14.27
N PRO A 93 5.70 3.32 14.62
CA PRO A 93 6.77 3.66 15.55
C PRO A 93 7.48 4.95 15.14
N THR A 94 7.84 5.81 16.10
CA THR A 94 8.37 7.16 15.83
C THR A 94 9.63 7.20 14.96
N ASP A 95 10.35 6.09 14.88
CA ASP A 95 11.60 5.89 14.14
C ASP A 95 11.41 5.17 12.80
N PHE A 96 10.17 4.86 12.37
CA PHE A 96 9.90 4.11 11.13
C PHE A 96 10.54 4.76 9.88
N LEU A 97 10.63 6.10 9.87
CA LEU A 97 11.29 6.82 8.78
C LEU A 97 12.79 6.52 8.69
N ALA A 98 13.45 6.18 9.79
CA ALA A 98 14.85 5.76 9.79
C ALA A 98 15.01 4.24 9.60
N ASP A 99 13.92 3.48 9.67
CA ASP A 99 13.89 2.02 9.64
C ASP A 99 13.81 1.50 8.19
N ASP A 100 14.96 1.05 7.66
CA ASP A 100 15.03 0.48 6.31
C ASP A 100 14.22 -0.83 6.19
N ASP A 101 13.95 -1.53 7.32
CA ASP A 101 13.12 -2.75 7.31
C ASP A 101 11.67 -2.41 6.95
N TRP A 102 11.16 -1.26 7.38
CA TRP A 102 9.81 -0.81 6.99
C TRP A 102 9.75 -0.51 5.49
N VAL A 103 10.73 0.22 4.95
CA VAL A 103 10.81 0.53 3.51
C VAL A 103 10.86 -0.77 2.71
N TYR A 104 11.70 -1.72 3.11
CA TYR A 104 11.78 -3.04 2.48
C TYR A 104 10.45 -3.79 2.58
N ALA A 105 9.82 -3.81 3.75
CA ALA A 105 8.56 -4.52 3.97
C ALA A 105 7.41 -3.98 3.11
N THR A 106 7.30 -2.65 2.97
CA THR A 106 6.30 -2.03 2.08
C THR A 106 6.49 -2.46 0.63
N GLY A 107 7.73 -2.45 0.14
CA GLY A 107 8.03 -2.91 -1.22
C GLY A 107 7.74 -4.41 -1.40
N GLU A 108 8.15 -5.24 -0.44
CA GLU A 108 7.96 -6.69 -0.53
C GLU A 108 6.49 -7.13 -0.46
N ALA A 109 5.64 -6.43 0.29
CA ALA A 109 4.21 -6.67 0.30
C ALA A 109 3.60 -6.51 -1.11
N ILE A 110 3.92 -5.40 -1.77
CA ILE A 110 3.39 -5.12 -3.11
C ILE A 110 4.00 -6.06 -4.16
N ASN A 111 5.30 -6.33 -4.06
CA ASN A 111 5.96 -7.29 -4.95
C ASN A 111 5.38 -8.70 -4.80
N TYR A 112 5.07 -9.15 -3.57
CA TYR A 112 4.41 -10.43 -3.33
C TYR A 112 3.02 -10.48 -3.96
N LEU A 113 2.20 -9.45 -3.76
CA LEU A 113 0.88 -9.34 -4.40
C LEU A 113 1.00 -9.47 -5.93
N SER A 114 1.90 -8.71 -6.55
CA SER A 114 2.14 -8.75 -7.99
C SER A 114 2.55 -10.16 -8.47
N ARG A 115 3.47 -10.83 -7.76
CA ARG A 115 3.90 -12.20 -8.10
C ARG A 115 2.75 -13.20 -8.04
N ILE A 116 1.93 -13.13 -6.99
CA ILE A 116 0.83 -14.07 -6.79
C ILE A 116 -0.31 -13.80 -7.78
N ALA A 117 -0.64 -12.53 -8.03
CA ALA A 117 -1.63 -12.16 -9.04
C ALA A 117 -1.24 -12.67 -10.42
N LYS A 118 0.00 -12.43 -10.84
CA LYS A 118 0.51 -12.93 -12.13
C LYS A 118 0.53 -14.46 -12.20
N LYS A 119 0.89 -15.14 -11.10
CA LYS A 119 0.95 -16.60 -11.07
C LYS A 119 -0.41 -17.27 -11.33
N TYR A 120 -1.50 -16.64 -10.91
CA TYR A 120 -2.85 -17.19 -10.96
C TYR A 120 -3.78 -16.40 -11.89
N GLU A 121 -3.22 -15.68 -12.86
CA GLU A 121 -4.01 -14.84 -13.79
C GLU A 121 -4.93 -15.68 -14.69
N ASP A 122 -4.50 -16.90 -15.05
CA ASP A 122 -5.23 -17.84 -15.91
C ASP A 122 -5.97 -18.95 -15.13
N ASP A 123 -5.91 -18.95 -13.79
CA ASP A 123 -6.56 -19.98 -12.97
C ASP A 123 -8.06 -19.67 -12.82
N ASP A 124 -8.93 -20.66 -13.06
CA ASP A 124 -10.40 -20.53 -12.92
C ASP A 124 -10.85 -20.09 -11.51
N GLY A 125 -10.04 -20.36 -10.47
CA GLY A 125 -10.27 -19.92 -9.09
C GLY A 125 -9.61 -18.59 -8.73
N GLY A 126 -8.85 -18.00 -9.65
CA GLY A 126 -8.11 -16.75 -9.47
C GLY A 126 -7.19 -16.75 -8.25
N ILE A 127 -7.11 -15.58 -7.61
CA ILE A 127 -6.18 -15.31 -6.51
C ILE A 127 -6.77 -15.61 -5.11
N ASP A 128 -8.06 -15.98 -5.04
CA ASP A 128 -8.76 -16.21 -3.78
C ASP A 128 -8.14 -17.37 -2.98
N GLY A 129 -7.96 -17.17 -1.67
CA GLY A 129 -7.26 -18.10 -0.78
C GLY A 129 -5.77 -18.35 -1.08
N ARG A 130 -5.17 -17.66 -2.07
CA ARG A 130 -3.76 -17.83 -2.45
C ARG A 130 -2.82 -16.80 -1.81
N LEU A 131 -3.36 -15.66 -1.38
CA LEU A 131 -2.61 -14.61 -0.69
C LEU A 131 -2.46 -14.96 0.79
N LYS A 132 -1.21 -15.05 1.26
CA LYS A 132 -0.94 -15.09 2.69
C LYS A 132 -1.18 -13.70 3.28
N PRO A 133 -1.86 -13.57 4.43
CA PRO A 133 -2.10 -12.27 5.05
C PRO A 133 -0.77 -11.59 5.42
N LEU A 134 -0.77 -10.25 5.43
CA LEU A 134 0.38 -9.50 5.94
C LEU A 134 0.44 -9.67 7.47
N PRO A 135 1.65 -9.72 8.04
CA PRO A 135 1.80 -9.70 9.49
C PRO A 135 1.36 -8.34 10.06
N ILE A 136 0.97 -8.35 11.34
CA ILE A 136 0.64 -7.12 12.08
C ILE A 136 1.89 -6.24 12.26
N ASP A 137 3.06 -6.85 12.45
CA ASP A 137 4.35 -6.16 12.48
C ASP A 137 5.09 -6.35 11.15
N TYR A 138 5.48 -5.25 10.51
CA TYR A 138 6.20 -5.27 9.23
C TYR A 138 7.56 -5.99 9.33
N ARG A 139 8.15 -6.08 10.52
CA ARG A 139 9.42 -6.79 10.75
C ARG A 139 9.28 -8.30 10.65
N GLU A 140 8.06 -8.82 10.71
CA GLU A 140 7.78 -10.26 10.58
C GLU A 140 7.58 -10.69 9.12
N ILE A 141 7.71 -9.76 8.16
CA ILE A 141 7.49 -10.08 6.75
C ILE A 141 8.48 -11.16 6.28
N LYS A 142 7.93 -12.33 5.93
CA LYS A 142 8.68 -13.49 5.45
C LYS A 142 7.97 -14.07 4.24
N PHE A 143 8.00 -13.33 3.15
CA PHE A 143 7.55 -13.89 1.87
C PHE A 143 8.68 -14.69 1.24
N PRO A 144 8.41 -15.91 0.72
CA PRO A 144 9.39 -16.63 -0.04
C PRO A 144 9.85 -15.75 -1.21
N GLN A 145 11.15 -15.49 -1.29
CA GLN A 145 11.74 -14.89 -2.48
C GLN A 145 11.81 -15.97 -3.57
N GLY A 146 11.19 -15.70 -4.72
CA GLY A 146 11.27 -16.56 -5.89
C GLY A 146 9.91 -16.90 -6.52
N LEU A 147 9.69 -16.38 -7.72
CA LEU A 147 9.53 -17.28 -8.86
C LEU A 147 10.77 -17.03 -9.71
N SER A 148 11.72 -17.97 -9.64
CA SER A 148 12.69 -18.16 -10.71
C SER A 148 11.97 -18.61 -11.98
#